data_AF-A0A1Y2A7I0-F1
#
_entry.id   AF-A0A1Y2A7I0-F1
#
_cell.length_a   1.000
_cell.length_b   1.000
_cell.length_c   1.000
_cell.angle_alpha   90.00
_cell.angle_beta   90.00
_cell.angle_gamma   90.00
#
_symmetry.space_group_name_H-M   'P 1'
#
loop_
_entity.id
_entity.type
_entity.pdbx_description
1 polymer ?
#
loop_
_entity_poly.entity_id
_entity_poly.type
_entity_poly.pdbx_seq_one_letter_code
_entity_poly.pdbx_strand_id
1 'polypeptide(L)'
;MINIFNKPASFHNCLFDNILCNGDVDYSSLITFTSSLNNNYFNMNEVTINKCMSNGDFIIIQGSKSNIKFENMNINNTISYGSLINNLSFNSEIIISNAYVINNKNTNKLKCGLITNNGNTNLIIDNSKFERNENKNNGGVICFMNIDDSRIKISSSSFINNYALNGGVMYLYDRKLNDIKKNNDFILEIYDSSFIKNNANYFGGVFNIEANSLKILNMKNLNFTKNSAYAGGILYSNTINFNNFQKDIISMNNIAESHGNEYASSPYMVNLNTTNSNEISVKSGDKYPLTFVLKDKFNQTVTDVSRYYSNMILTIYDDNDKNIENIKITGNICSFSKGICELKDFKIYSETAMTIDFKFSIQNENKILFGNNKLKMIINECNEEQIKMYYNKYYYCEYPKCDLTTCPNENANCEKGDLENINTIKSNHCICKGGWGGNNCSEKIYANISNYI
;
A
#
# COMPACT_ATOMS: atom_id res chain seq x y z
N MET A 1 -13.01 -11.53 41.57
CA MET A 1 -12.75 -10.23 40.91
C MET A 1 -12.24 -9.26 41.95
N ILE A 2 -11.16 -8.55 41.67
CA ILE A 2 -10.50 -7.61 42.57
C ILE A 2 -10.75 -6.19 42.02
N ASN A 3 -11.50 -5.39 42.77
CA ASN A 3 -11.84 -4.03 42.37
C ASN A 3 -11.16 -3.03 43.30
N ILE A 4 -10.28 -2.20 42.75
CA ILE A 4 -9.51 -1.19 43.47
C ILE A 4 -9.94 0.18 42.98
N PHE A 5 -10.55 0.98 43.85
CA PHE A 5 -11.05 2.32 43.54
C PHE A 5 -10.27 3.39 44.29
N ASN A 6 -9.67 4.32 43.56
CA ASN A 6 -9.01 5.52 44.07
C ASN A 6 -7.98 5.25 45.18
N LYS A 7 -7.40 4.04 45.21
CA LYS A 7 -6.33 3.65 46.13
C LYS A 7 -5.16 3.05 45.35
N PRO A 8 -3.93 3.14 45.86
CA PRO A 8 -2.83 2.37 45.32
C PRO A 8 -3.05 0.87 45.57
N ALA A 9 -2.45 0.03 44.73
CA ALA A 9 -2.44 -1.42 44.92
C ALA A 9 -1.11 -2.03 44.46
N SER A 10 -0.68 -3.05 45.19
CA SER A 10 0.50 -3.85 44.88
C SER A 10 0.21 -5.34 45.04
N PHE A 11 0.69 -6.13 44.08
CA PHE A 11 0.72 -7.58 44.12
C PHE A 11 2.18 -8.02 44.10
N HIS A 12 2.60 -8.76 45.12
CA HIS A 12 3.95 -9.26 45.29
C HIS A 12 3.92 -10.76 45.45
N ASN A 13 4.74 -11.50 44.69
CA ASN A 13 4.83 -12.95 44.80
C ASN A 13 3.47 -13.66 44.68
N CYS A 14 2.62 -13.19 43.75
CA CYS A 14 1.27 -13.70 43.57
C CYS A 14 1.20 -14.71 42.42
N LEU A 15 0.40 -15.76 42.62
CA LEU A 15 0.04 -16.73 41.58
C LEU A 15 -1.47 -16.65 41.30
N PHE A 16 -1.81 -16.31 40.06
CA PHE A 16 -3.15 -16.40 39.50
C PHE A 16 -3.17 -17.56 38.50
N ASP A 17 -3.59 -18.74 38.93
CA ASP A 17 -3.58 -19.97 38.11
C ASP A 17 -4.98 -20.52 37.89
N ASN A 18 -5.27 -20.92 36.64
CA ASN A 18 -6.50 -21.59 36.25
C ASN A 18 -7.78 -20.82 36.65
N ILE A 19 -7.76 -19.49 36.54
CA ILE A 19 -8.90 -18.64 36.89
C ILE A 19 -9.80 -18.44 35.67
N LEU A 20 -11.10 -18.70 35.84
CA LEU A 20 -12.12 -18.39 34.85
C LEU A 20 -12.95 -17.17 35.30
N CYS A 21 -12.85 -16.07 34.56
CA CYS A 21 -13.68 -14.88 34.70
C CYS A 21 -14.89 -14.98 33.75
N ASN A 22 -15.98 -15.55 34.26
CA ASN A 22 -17.25 -15.65 33.51
C ASN A 22 -18.16 -14.48 33.85
N GLY A 23 -18.58 -13.75 32.82
CA GLY A 23 -19.45 -12.58 32.92
C GLY A 23 -19.75 -12.01 31.54
N ASP A 24 -20.50 -10.92 31.50
CA ASP A 24 -20.75 -10.20 30.25
C ASP A 24 -19.45 -9.66 29.64
N VAL A 25 -19.42 -9.58 28.30
CA VAL A 25 -18.19 -9.36 27.51
C VAL A 25 -17.38 -8.14 27.97
N ASP A 26 -18.03 -7.05 28.34
CA ASP A 26 -17.35 -5.81 28.74
C ASP A 26 -17.27 -5.60 30.26
N TYR A 27 -17.81 -6.53 31.04
CA TYR A 27 -17.86 -6.45 32.50
C TYR A 27 -17.11 -7.59 33.22
N SER A 28 -16.53 -8.51 32.46
CA SER A 28 -15.73 -9.61 33.01
C SER A 28 -14.24 -9.27 33.04
N SER A 29 -13.68 -9.19 34.24
CA SER A 29 -12.25 -9.00 34.48
C SER A 29 -11.79 -9.72 35.75
N LEU A 30 -10.49 -9.99 35.86
CA LEU A 30 -9.89 -10.45 37.11
C LEU A 30 -9.65 -9.27 38.04
N ILE A 31 -9.04 -8.21 37.51
CA ILE A 31 -8.66 -7.01 38.25
C ILE A 31 -9.18 -5.78 37.52
N THR A 32 -9.85 -4.90 38.26
CA THR A 32 -10.19 -3.55 37.82
C THR A 32 -9.53 -2.55 38.75
N PHE A 33 -8.64 -1.71 38.22
CA PHE A 33 -7.96 -0.64 38.92
C PHE A 33 -8.41 0.72 38.39
N THR A 34 -8.96 1.56 39.28
CA THR A 34 -9.39 2.91 38.96
C THR A 34 -8.53 3.93 39.71
N SER A 35 -7.72 4.69 38.97
CA SER A 35 -6.89 5.75 39.51
C SER A 35 -7.66 7.04 39.74
N SER A 36 -7.24 7.79 40.77
CA SER A 36 -7.76 9.13 41.05
C SER A 36 -6.93 10.21 40.34
N LEU A 37 -7.31 11.48 40.49
CA LEU A 37 -6.50 12.63 40.03
C LEU A 37 -5.11 12.70 40.71
N ASN A 38 -4.95 12.07 41.87
CA ASN A 38 -3.75 12.17 42.72
C ASN A 38 -2.69 11.10 42.41
N ASN A 39 -2.60 10.63 41.17
CA ASN A 39 -1.53 9.76 40.67
C ASN A 39 -1.36 8.44 41.46
N ASN A 40 -2.35 7.56 41.36
CA ASN A 40 -2.31 6.28 42.06
C ASN A 40 -1.37 5.29 41.36
N TYR A 41 -0.74 4.39 42.13
CA TYR A 41 0.10 3.33 41.56
C TYR A 41 -0.59 1.97 41.55
N PHE A 42 -0.29 1.19 40.51
CA PHE A 42 -0.66 -0.22 40.36
C PHE A 42 0.60 -1.02 40.06
N ASN A 43 1.04 -1.82 41.04
CA ASN A 43 2.29 -2.57 40.95
C ASN A 43 2.03 -4.08 40.94
N MET A 44 2.67 -4.80 40.04
CA MET A 44 2.80 -6.24 40.10
C MET A 44 4.27 -6.60 39.98
N ASN A 45 4.83 -7.17 41.04
CA ASN A 45 6.21 -7.64 41.07
C ASN A 45 6.24 -9.14 41.42
N GLU A 46 6.97 -9.92 40.62
CA GLU A 46 7.06 -11.38 40.79
C GLU A 46 5.68 -12.04 40.74
N VAL A 47 4.85 -11.63 39.78
CA VAL A 47 3.48 -12.15 39.60
C VAL A 47 3.44 -13.13 38.43
N THR A 48 2.81 -14.28 38.65
CA THR A 48 2.51 -15.27 37.61
C THR A 48 1.00 -15.33 37.35
N ILE A 49 0.59 -15.17 36.09
CA ILE A 49 -0.76 -15.39 35.58
C ILE A 49 -0.67 -16.56 34.60
N ASN A 50 -1.36 -17.67 34.89
CA ASN A 50 -1.21 -18.88 34.10
C ASN A 50 -2.56 -19.57 33.85
N LYS A 51 -2.78 -19.99 32.60
CA LYS A 51 -3.98 -20.77 32.18
C LYS A 51 -5.30 -20.10 32.57
N CYS A 52 -5.33 -18.77 32.55
CA CYS A 52 -6.53 -18.03 32.89
C CYS A 52 -7.42 -17.79 31.66
N MET A 53 -8.70 -17.59 31.88
CA MET A 53 -9.68 -17.30 30.85
C MET A 53 -10.61 -16.16 31.27
N SER A 54 -10.93 -15.23 30.36
CA SER A 54 -11.93 -14.18 30.61
C SER A 54 -12.82 -13.92 29.39
N ASN A 55 -14.12 -13.69 29.64
CA ASN A 55 -15.06 -13.20 28.62
C ASN A 55 -14.87 -11.72 28.26
N GLY A 56 -13.98 -11.01 28.94
CA GLY A 56 -13.66 -9.62 28.65
C GLY A 56 -12.17 -9.32 28.74
N ASP A 57 -11.84 -8.10 29.16
CA ASP A 57 -10.46 -7.70 29.41
C ASP A 57 -9.98 -8.32 30.73
N PHE A 58 -8.74 -8.82 30.78
CA PHE A 58 -8.29 -9.57 31.96
C PHE A 58 -7.92 -8.65 33.14
N ILE A 59 -7.16 -7.59 32.86
CA ILE A 59 -6.83 -6.50 33.78
C ILE A 59 -7.30 -5.20 33.14
N ILE A 60 -8.15 -4.45 33.82
CA ILE A 60 -8.65 -3.14 33.38
C ILE A 60 -8.02 -2.07 34.24
N ILE A 61 -7.40 -1.09 33.60
CA ILE A 61 -6.83 0.09 34.25
C ILE A 61 -7.55 1.31 33.69
N GLN A 62 -8.15 2.11 34.56
CA GLN A 62 -8.92 3.29 34.17
C GLN A 62 -8.68 4.44 35.15
N GLY A 63 -9.14 5.64 34.81
CA GLY A 63 -8.97 6.85 35.62
C GLY A 63 -8.17 7.94 34.92
N SER A 64 -7.82 9.01 35.63
CA SER A 64 -7.21 10.21 35.03
C SER A 64 -5.69 10.16 34.91
N LYS A 65 -5.00 9.63 35.93
CA LYS A 65 -3.54 9.51 35.93
C LYS A 65 -3.08 8.25 36.66
N SER A 66 -2.42 7.34 35.95
CA SER A 66 -2.04 6.01 36.46
C SER A 66 -0.53 5.77 36.35
N ASN A 67 0.11 5.34 37.45
CA ASN A 67 1.48 4.84 37.43
C ASN A 67 1.47 3.31 37.53
N ILE A 68 1.86 2.60 36.49
CA ILE A 68 1.72 1.16 36.37
C ILE A 68 3.13 0.54 36.27
N LYS A 69 3.38 -0.48 37.10
CA LYS A 69 4.65 -1.22 37.08
C LYS A 69 4.38 -2.72 37.02
N PHE A 70 4.95 -3.38 36.03
CA PHE A 70 4.95 -4.82 35.86
C PHE A 70 6.40 -5.30 35.81
N GLU A 71 6.89 -5.80 36.93
CA GLU A 71 8.30 -6.21 37.11
C GLU A 71 8.36 -7.72 37.35
N ASN A 72 9.24 -8.43 36.63
CA ASN A 72 9.43 -9.88 36.78
C ASN A 72 8.11 -10.67 36.63
N MET A 73 7.24 -10.23 35.72
CA MET A 73 5.92 -10.80 35.51
C MET A 73 5.95 -11.96 34.51
N ASN A 74 5.13 -12.97 34.73
CA ASN A 74 4.94 -14.08 33.81
C ASN A 74 3.45 -14.28 33.46
N ILE A 75 3.04 -14.03 32.21
CA ILE A 75 1.68 -14.27 31.73
C ILE A 75 1.71 -15.36 30.67
N ASN A 76 1.15 -16.52 30.99
CA ASN A 76 1.20 -17.70 30.13
C ASN A 76 -0.18 -18.30 29.86
N ASN A 77 -0.36 -18.80 28.63
CA ASN A 77 -1.51 -19.62 28.25
C ASN A 77 -2.87 -18.99 28.62
N THR A 78 -2.96 -17.66 28.59
CA THR A 78 -4.17 -16.94 29.00
C THR A 78 -4.97 -16.53 27.77
N ILE A 79 -6.28 -16.77 27.81
CA ILE A 79 -7.21 -16.47 26.72
C ILE A 79 -8.23 -15.44 27.22
N SER A 80 -8.30 -14.31 26.54
CA SER A 80 -9.30 -13.27 26.81
C SER A 80 -10.18 -13.03 25.57
N TYR A 81 -11.43 -12.65 25.80
CA TYR A 81 -12.29 -12.06 24.78
C TYR A 81 -12.20 -10.51 24.84
N GLY A 82 -10.96 -10.05 24.99
CA GLY A 82 -10.50 -8.67 25.11
C GLY A 82 -8.99 -8.63 25.30
N SER A 83 -8.43 -7.48 25.69
CA SER A 83 -6.99 -7.36 26.02
C SER A 83 -6.68 -8.10 27.33
N LEU A 84 -5.44 -8.58 27.48
CA LEU A 84 -4.96 -9.06 28.79
C LEU A 84 -4.78 -7.87 29.75
N ILE A 85 -4.25 -6.76 29.25
CA ILE A 85 -4.12 -5.52 29.98
C ILE A 85 -4.74 -4.43 29.12
N ASN A 86 -5.87 -3.89 29.58
CA ASN A 86 -6.55 -2.78 28.92
C ASN A 86 -6.40 -1.51 29.75
N ASN A 87 -5.52 -0.61 29.29
CA ASN A 87 -5.35 0.70 29.88
C ASN A 87 -6.22 1.74 29.17
N LEU A 88 -7.29 2.13 29.85
CA LEU A 88 -8.24 3.17 29.48
C LEU A 88 -7.95 4.51 30.16
N SER A 89 -6.87 4.61 30.94
CA SER A 89 -6.56 5.82 31.68
C SER A 89 -6.03 6.92 30.75
N PHE A 90 -6.55 8.15 30.91
CA PHE A 90 -6.24 9.27 30.01
C PHE A 90 -4.74 9.63 29.94
N ASN A 91 -4.04 9.53 31.06
CA ASN A 91 -2.60 9.73 31.16
C ASN A 91 -1.97 8.60 31.97
N SER A 92 -1.01 7.89 31.39
CA SER A 92 -0.37 6.76 32.08
C SER A 92 1.14 6.77 31.97
N GLU A 93 1.81 6.41 33.06
CA GLU A 93 3.22 6.01 33.05
C GLU A 93 3.26 4.50 33.28
N ILE A 94 3.76 3.74 32.30
CA ILE A 94 3.77 2.28 32.34
C ILE A 94 5.19 1.78 32.19
N ILE A 95 5.62 0.93 33.11
CA ILE A 95 6.91 0.25 33.07
C ILE A 95 6.66 -1.25 33.06
N ILE A 96 7.21 -1.93 32.06
CA ILE A 96 7.20 -3.39 31.92
C ILE A 96 8.65 -3.84 31.85
N SER A 97 9.13 -4.55 32.86
CA SER A 97 10.52 -5.00 32.93
C SER A 97 10.62 -6.47 33.29
N ASN A 98 11.57 -7.17 32.67
CA ASN A 98 11.80 -8.60 32.89
C ASN A 98 10.52 -9.46 32.76
N ALA A 99 9.63 -9.07 31.84
CA ALA A 99 8.32 -9.72 31.68
C ALA A 99 8.36 -10.81 30.60
N TYR A 100 7.64 -11.90 30.86
CA TYR A 100 7.44 -13.01 29.93
C TYR A 100 5.95 -13.11 29.61
N VAL A 101 5.56 -12.80 28.39
CA VAL A 101 4.17 -12.87 27.92
C VAL A 101 4.12 -13.90 26.78
N ILE A 102 3.74 -15.13 27.11
CA ILE A 102 3.91 -16.28 26.21
C ILE A 102 2.60 -17.03 25.98
N ASN A 103 2.31 -17.34 24.70
CA ASN A 103 1.17 -18.16 24.29
C ASN A 103 -0.19 -17.62 24.78
N ASN A 104 -0.40 -16.31 24.68
CA ASN A 104 -1.66 -15.70 25.08
C ASN A 104 -2.49 -15.28 23.87
N LYS A 105 -3.81 -15.19 24.05
CA LYS A 105 -4.74 -14.88 22.97
C LYS A 105 -5.78 -13.84 23.37
N ASN A 106 -5.91 -12.80 22.54
CA ASN A 106 -7.13 -11.99 22.47
C ASN A 106 -7.96 -12.51 21.28
N THR A 107 -9.08 -13.14 21.60
CA THR A 107 -9.96 -13.78 20.62
C THR A 107 -11.08 -12.88 20.11
N ASN A 108 -11.16 -11.65 20.59
CA ASN A 108 -12.15 -10.66 20.18
C ASN A 108 -11.70 -9.98 18.88
N LYS A 109 -12.57 -10.00 17.86
CA LYS A 109 -12.27 -9.42 16.54
C LYS A 109 -12.34 -7.88 16.51
N LEU A 110 -12.86 -7.26 17.56
CA LEU A 110 -13.07 -5.82 17.66
C LEU A 110 -12.10 -5.15 18.64
N LYS A 111 -11.58 -5.87 19.63
CA LYS A 111 -10.60 -5.33 20.59
C LYS A 111 -9.17 -5.55 20.08
N CYS A 112 -8.36 -4.49 20.08
CA CYS A 112 -6.97 -4.55 19.66
C CYS A 112 -6.05 -5.01 20.81
N GLY A 113 -4.80 -5.37 20.52
CA GLY A 113 -3.76 -5.66 21.49
C GLY A 113 -3.97 -6.88 22.40
N LEU A 114 -2.87 -7.35 23.00
CA LEU A 114 -2.92 -7.99 24.33
C LEU A 114 -2.72 -6.95 25.43
N ILE A 115 -1.88 -5.96 25.16
CA ILE A 115 -1.65 -4.77 25.98
C ILE A 115 -2.15 -3.58 25.17
N THR A 116 -3.25 -3.01 25.61
CA THR A 116 -3.90 -1.88 24.94
C THR A 116 -3.74 -0.63 25.77
N ASN A 117 -3.36 0.46 25.12
CA ASN A 117 -3.27 1.79 25.71
C ASN A 117 -4.17 2.74 24.94
N ASN A 118 -5.05 3.42 25.65
CA ASN A 118 -5.94 4.43 25.10
C ASN A 118 -5.57 5.80 25.69
N GLY A 119 -5.37 6.80 24.84
CA GLY A 119 -4.93 8.13 25.25
C GLY A 119 -3.42 8.24 25.48
N ASN A 120 -3.01 9.24 26.25
CA ASN A 120 -1.61 9.61 26.39
C ASN A 120 -0.88 8.68 27.35
N THR A 121 0.18 8.03 26.87
CA THR A 121 0.91 7.03 27.64
C THR A 121 2.41 7.17 27.42
N ASN A 122 3.16 7.21 28.52
CA ASN A 122 4.60 6.98 28.54
C ASN A 122 4.84 5.50 28.87
N LEU A 123 5.13 4.68 27.85
CA LEU A 123 5.38 3.24 27.99
C LEU A 123 6.87 2.95 27.88
N ILE A 124 7.40 2.24 28.87
CA ILE A 124 8.76 1.68 28.86
C ILE A 124 8.66 0.16 28.94
N ILE A 125 9.23 -0.54 27.96
CA ILE A 125 9.40 -1.98 27.95
C ILE A 125 10.90 -2.27 27.94
N ASP A 126 11.38 -3.02 28.92
CA ASP A 126 12.79 -3.36 29.04
C ASP A 126 13.00 -4.85 29.34
N ASN A 127 14.04 -5.44 28.74
CA ASN A 127 14.48 -6.81 29.00
C ASN A 127 13.33 -7.85 29.03
N SER A 128 12.39 -7.74 28.09
CA SER A 128 11.15 -8.52 28.12
C SER A 128 10.99 -9.41 26.89
N LYS A 129 10.21 -10.49 27.02
CA LYS A 129 9.96 -11.48 25.97
C LYS A 129 8.47 -11.65 25.71
N PHE A 130 8.08 -11.48 24.45
CA PHE A 130 6.72 -11.67 23.95
C PHE A 130 6.73 -12.73 22.86
N GLU A 131 6.19 -13.91 23.17
CA GLU A 131 6.33 -15.08 22.29
C GLU A 131 5.00 -15.80 22.04
N ARG A 132 4.72 -16.12 20.77
CA ARG A 132 3.53 -16.89 20.34
C ARG A 132 2.21 -16.27 20.80
N ASN A 133 2.12 -14.95 20.81
CA ASN A 133 0.89 -14.25 21.14
C ASN A 133 0.03 -14.04 19.90
N GLU A 134 -1.28 -14.13 20.06
CA GLU A 134 -2.25 -13.99 18.97
C GLU A 134 -3.32 -12.95 19.34
N ASN A 135 -3.50 -11.96 18.48
CA ASN A 135 -4.68 -11.09 18.52
C ASN A 135 -5.48 -11.25 17.23
N LYS A 136 -6.81 -11.38 17.32
CA LYS A 136 -7.66 -11.48 16.12
C LYS A 136 -7.92 -10.12 15.44
N ASN A 137 -7.51 -9.03 16.08
CA ASN A 137 -7.58 -7.68 15.52
C ASN A 137 -6.16 -7.09 15.38
N ASN A 138 -6.02 -5.76 15.45
CA ASN A 138 -4.75 -5.04 15.28
C ASN A 138 -3.84 -5.11 16.52
N GLY A 139 -2.53 -5.16 16.30
CA GLY A 139 -1.51 -5.21 17.34
C GLY A 139 -1.47 -6.59 18.00
N GLY A 140 -0.53 -7.44 17.60
CA GLY A 140 -0.44 -8.81 18.11
C GLY A 140 -0.04 -8.89 19.58
N VAL A 141 0.68 -7.87 20.05
CA VAL A 141 1.06 -7.71 21.46
C VAL A 141 0.57 -6.37 21.97
N ILE A 142 0.96 -5.28 21.30
CA ILE A 142 0.77 -3.91 21.78
C ILE A 142 -0.16 -3.16 20.84
N CYS A 143 -1.15 -2.49 21.39
CA CYS A 143 -2.01 -1.59 20.64
C CYS A 143 -2.09 -0.23 21.33
N PHE A 144 -1.94 0.83 20.55
CA PHE A 144 -2.23 2.18 21.00
C PHE A 144 -3.34 2.79 20.16
N MET A 145 -4.35 3.34 20.84
CA MET A 145 -5.51 3.97 20.23
C MET A 145 -5.66 5.40 20.75
N ASN A 146 -6.09 6.31 19.88
CA ASN A 146 -6.37 7.71 20.22
C ASN A 146 -5.16 8.41 20.86
N ILE A 147 -3.99 8.22 20.27
CA ILE A 147 -2.75 8.83 20.74
C ILE A 147 -2.69 10.28 20.32
N ASP A 148 -2.63 11.20 21.28
CA ASP A 148 -2.33 12.61 21.01
C ASP A 148 -0.86 12.93 21.33
N ASP A 149 -0.40 12.57 22.53
CA ASP A 149 0.95 12.77 23.05
C ASP A 149 1.39 11.52 23.79
N SER A 150 2.41 10.82 23.31
CA SER A 150 2.89 9.58 23.95
C SER A 150 4.35 9.33 23.64
N ARG A 151 5.02 8.69 24.59
CA ARG A 151 6.40 8.26 24.44
C ARG A 151 6.46 6.76 24.66
N ILE A 152 6.97 6.04 23.67
CA ILE A 152 7.14 4.60 23.76
C ILE A 152 8.63 4.33 23.66
N LYS A 153 9.18 3.65 24.66
CA LYS A 153 10.56 3.17 24.66
C LYS A 153 10.58 1.66 24.84
N ILE A 154 11.22 0.97 23.91
CA ILE A 154 11.44 -0.48 23.97
C ILE A 154 12.94 -0.73 23.93
N SER A 155 13.49 -1.45 24.89
CA SER A 155 14.90 -1.83 24.93
C SER A 155 15.11 -3.29 25.27
N SER A 156 16.18 -3.88 24.72
CA SER A 156 16.68 -5.21 25.11
C SER A 156 15.61 -6.31 25.08
N SER A 157 14.63 -6.22 24.17
CA SER A 157 13.43 -7.06 24.20
C SER A 157 13.31 -7.96 22.97
N SER A 158 12.55 -9.05 23.09
CA SER A 158 12.34 -9.99 21.99
C SER A 158 10.86 -10.26 21.72
N PHE A 159 10.49 -10.20 20.44
CA PHE A 159 9.14 -10.43 19.93
C PHE A 159 9.18 -11.55 18.89
N ILE A 160 8.63 -12.70 19.25
CA ILE A 160 8.81 -13.95 18.50
C ILE A 160 7.47 -14.60 18.17
N ASN A 161 7.22 -14.90 16.88
CA ASN A 161 6.02 -15.59 16.43
C ASN A 161 4.70 -14.94 16.91
N ASN A 162 4.64 -13.61 16.99
CA ASN A 162 3.39 -12.91 17.34
C ASN A 162 2.54 -12.71 16.07
N TYR A 163 1.23 -12.70 16.23
CA TYR A 163 0.27 -12.66 15.13
C TYR A 163 -0.86 -11.67 15.34
N ALA A 164 -1.24 -10.94 14.29
CA ALA A 164 -2.34 -9.98 14.28
C ALA A 164 -3.02 -9.84 12.91
N LEU A 165 -4.11 -9.07 12.86
CA LEU A 165 -4.69 -8.60 11.60
C LEU A 165 -3.77 -7.57 10.91
N ASN A 166 -3.33 -6.58 11.69
CA ASN A 166 -2.35 -5.56 11.31
C ASN A 166 -1.37 -5.34 12.45
N GLY A 167 -0.10 -5.11 12.16
CA GLY A 167 0.93 -4.93 13.18
C GLY A 167 1.12 -6.20 14.00
N GLY A 168 1.84 -7.18 13.45
CA GLY A 168 2.01 -8.50 14.10
C GLY A 168 2.58 -8.41 15.52
N VAL A 169 3.26 -7.31 15.85
CA VAL A 169 3.65 -6.96 17.22
C VAL A 169 2.89 -5.74 17.71
N MET A 170 2.93 -4.64 16.97
CA MET A 170 2.45 -3.35 17.44
C MET A 170 1.61 -2.64 16.38
N TYR A 171 0.48 -2.08 16.84
CA TYR A 171 -0.39 -1.21 16.07
C TYR A 171 -0.51 0.14 16.76
N LEU A 172 -0.31 1.22 16.00
CA LEU A 172 -0.38 2.60 16.47
C LEU A 172 -1.42 3.35 15.63
N TYR A 173 -2.43 3.91 16.29
CA TYR A 173 -3.47 4.67 15.63
C TYR A 173 -3.76 5.98 16.37
N ASP A 174 -3.61 7.10 15.67
CA ASP A 174 -4.06 8.39 16.16
C ASP A 174 -5.47 8.72 15.66
N ARG A 175 -6.23 9.44 16.49
CA ARG A 175 -7.54 9.92 16.06
C ARG A 175 -7.29 11.08 15.11
N LYS A 176 -7.79 10.99 13.87
CA LYS A 176 -7.88 12.13 12.94
C LYS A 176 -8.84 13.18 13.52
N LEU A 177 -8.42 13.93 14.52
CA LEU A 177 -9.13 15.14 14.93
C LEU A 177 -8.79 16.20 13.89
N ASN A 178 -9.82 16.72 13.21
CA ASN A 178 -9.73 17.82 12.28
C ASN A 178 -9.31 19.16 12.93
N ASP A 179 -8.95 19.12 14.22
CA ASP A 179 -8.74 20.29 15.05
C ASP A 179 -7.25 20.50 15.37
N ILE A 180 -6.72 21.54 14.75
CA ILE A 180 -5.74 22.49 15.29
C ILE A 180 -4.39 21.89 15.70
N LYS A 181 -3.35 22.37 14.99
CA LYS A 181 -1.91 22.40 15.32
C LYS A 181 -1.55 22.33 16.82
N LYS A 182 -1.77 21.20 17.47
CA LYS A 182 -1.13 20.90 18.75
C LYS A 182 0.25 20.37 18.45
N ASN A 183 1.26 21.01 19.03
CA ASN A 183 2.64 20.57 19.02
C ASN A 183 2.81 19.31 19.90
N ASN A 184 1.99 18.29 19.71
CA ASN A 184 2.14 17.06 20.46
C ASN A 184 3.20 16.19 19.78
N ASP A 185 4.07 15.59 20.57
CA ASP A 185 5.20 14.83 20.11
C ASP A 185 4.95 13.35 20.41
N PHE A 186 4.40 12.61 19.45
CA PHE A 186 4.46 11.17 19.55
C PHE A 186 5.87 10.69 19.22
N ILE A 187 6.50 10.03 20.18
CA ILE A 187 7.90 9.58 20.14
C ILE A 187 7.93 8.07 20.31
N LEU A 188 8.54 7.36 19.36
CA LEU A 188 8.79 5.93 19.44
C LEU A 188 10.29 5.67 19.35
N GLU A 189 10.81 5.00 20.36
CA GLU A 189 12.22 4.64 20.49
C GLU A 189 12.37 3.14 20.70
N ILE A 190 13.18 2.48 19.89
CA ILE A 190 13.42 1.03 19.96
C ILE A 190 14.93 0.75 19.88
N TYR A 191 15.45 0.05 20.87
CA TYR A 191 16.88 -0.23 21.01
C TYR A 191 17.13 -1.71 21.28
N ASP A 192 18.21 -2.26 20.72
CA ASP A 192 18.79 -3.53 21.13
C ASP A 192 17.78 -4.70 21.17
N SER A 193 16.84 -4.72 20.22
CA SER A 193 15.66 -5.58 20.25
C SER A 193 15.54 -6.45 19.01
N SER A 194 14.85 -7.59 19.15
CA SER A 194 14.69 -8.57 18.07
C SER A 194 13.23 -8.87 17.77
N PHE A 195 12.92 -8.99 16.48
CA PHE A 195 11.59 -9.25 15.94
C PHE A 195 11.69 -10.40 14.95
N ILE A 196 11.24 -11.58 15.37
CA ILE A 196 11.50 -12.83 14.67
C ILE A 196 10.17 -13.52 14.35
N LYS A 197 9.92 -13.77 13.05
CA LYS A 197 8.74 -14.52 12.58
C LYS A 197 7.40 -13.96 13.04
N ASN A 198 7.32 -12.65 13.24
CA ASN A 198 6.03 -12.02 13.51
C ASN A 198 5.25 -11.90 12.19
N ASN A 199 3.93 -12.04 12.27
CA ASN A 199 3.06 -12.06 11.10
C ASN A 199 1.84 -11.16 11.28
N ALA A 200 1.51 -10.41 10.23
CA ALA A 200 0.22 -9.74 10.10
C ALA A 200 -0.51 -10.26 8.87
N ASN A 201 -1.85 -10.27 8.89
CA ASN A 201 -2.61 -10.65 7.70
C ASN A 201 -2.52 -9.60 6.60
N TYR A 202 -2.60 -8.32 6.95
CA TYR A 202 -2.60 -7.25 5.96
C TYR A 202 -1.36 -6.37 6.07
N PHE A 203 -1.26 -5.55 7.11
CA PHE A 203 -0.25 -4.49 7.12
C PHE A 203 0.73 -4.64 8.26
N GLY A 204 2.02 -4.52 7.95
CA GLY A 204 3.07 -4.39 8.96
C GLY A 204 3.27 -5.68 9.74
N GLY A 205 4.15 -6.56 9.25
CA GLY A 205 4.40 -7.85 9.92
C GLY A 205 4.90 -7.69 11.35
N VAL A 206 5.53 -6.56 11.65
CA VAL A 206 5.89 -6.14 13.01
C VAL A 206 5.08 -4.92 13.43
N PHE A 207 5.17 -3.83 12.67
CA PHE A 207 4.60 -2.52 12.99
C PHE A 207 3.60 -2.09 11.93
N ASN A 208 2.38 -1.73 12.34
CA ASN A 208 1.51 -0.89 11.51
C ASN A 208 1.29 0.45 12.22
N ILE A 209 1.69 1.53 11.55
CA ILE A 209 1.67 2.89 12.07
C ILE A 209 0.74 3.76 11.23
N GLU A 210 -0.46 3.94 11.76
CA GLU A 210 -1.51 4.84 11.28
C GLU A 210 -1.63 6.04 12.22
N ALA A 211 -0.49 6.65 12.56
CA ALA A 211 -0.41 7.84 13.37
C ALA A 211 0.23 8.99 12.56
N ASN A 212 -0.51 10.06 12.34
CA ASN A 212 -0.04 11.31 11.72
C ASN A 212 0.79 12.16 12.70
N SER A 213 0.58 11.99 14.00
CA SER A 213 1.27 12.70 15.09
C SER A 213 2.70 12.19 15.37
N LEU A 214 3.15 11.11 14.74
CA LEU A 214 4.49 10.56 14.94
C LEU A 214 5.56 11.53 14.43
N LYS A 215 6.36 12.07 15.35
CA LYS A 215 7.44 13.02 15.01
C LYS A 215 8.82 12.40 15.05
N ILE A 216 9.08 11.56 16.05
CA ILE A 216 10.40 11.00 16.29
C ILE A 216 10.28 9.48 16.29
N LEU A 217 11.04 8.88 15.38
CA LEU A 217 11.25 7.45 15.35
C LEU A 217 12.75 7.18 15.44
N ASN A 218 13.19 6.67 16.59
CA ASN A 218 14.58 6.31 16.82
C ASN A 218 14.70 4.79 16.94
N MET A 219 15.44 4.17 16.04
CA MET A 219 15.62 2.72 15.98
C MET A 219 17.10 2.42 15.85
N LYS A 220 17.65 1.61 16.76
CA LYS A 220 19.07 1.27 16.73
C LYS A 220 19.32 -0.16 17.22
N ASN A 221 20.27 -0.83 16.56
CA ASN A 221 20.69 -2.19 16.89
C ASN A 221 19.50 -3.17 16.92
N LEU A 222 18.75 -3.19 15.81
CA LEU A 222 17.55 -4.02 15.69
C LEU A 222 17.78 -5.21 14.77
N ASN A 223 17.16 -6.33 15.10
CA ASN A 223 17.15 -7.52 14.24
C ASN A 223 15.72 -7.87 13.82
N PHE A 224 15.46 -7.83 12.52
CA PHE A 224 14.19 -8.25 11.90
C PHE A 224 14.43 -9.47 11.03
N THR A 225 13.95 -10.63 11.50
CA THR A 225 14.17 -11.90 10.78
C THR A 225 12.85 -12.60 10.48
N LYS A 226 12.60 -12.90 9.20
CA LYS A 226 11.48 -13.74 8.75
C LYS A 226 10.09 -13.22 9.13
N ASN A 227 9.92 -11.91 9.26
CA ASN A 227 8.60 -11.31 9.49
C ASN A 227 7.82 -11.23 8.17
N SER A 228 6.49 -11.29 8.25
CA SER A 228 5.63 -11.35 7.07
C SER A 228 4.32 -10.58 7.18
N ALA A 229 3.86 -10.04 6.06
CA ALA A 229 2.54 -9.42 5.91
C ALA A 229 2.06 -9.44 4.46
N TYR A 230 0.85 -8.95 4.20
CA TYR A 230 0.43 -8.64 2.83
C TYR A 230 1.24 -7.47 2.26
N ALA A 231 1.41 -6.38 3.00
CA ALA A 231 2.32 -5.29 2.65
C ALA A 231 3.13 -4.83 3.87
N GLY A 232 4.43 -4.59 3.68
CA GLY A 232 5.33 -4.15 4.75
C GLY A 232 5.66 -5.28 5.71
N GLY A 233 6.56 -6.19 5.33
CA GLY A 233 6.91 -7.35 6.16
C GLY A 233 7.47 -6.98 7.54
N ILE A 234 8.08 -5.80 7.69
CA ILE A 234 8.38 -5.19 8.99
C ILE A 234 7.38 -4.08 9.30
N LEU A 235 7.38 -3.01 8.51
CA LEU A 235 6.66 -1.78 8.82
C LEU A 235 5.71 -1.39 7.68
N TYR A 236 4.46 -1.13 8.02
CA TYR A 236 3.54 -0.41 7.16
C TYR A 236 3.21 0.96 7.74
N SER A 237 3.38 2.02 6.95
CA SER A 237 3.00 3.36 7.37
C SER A 237 2.75 4.30 6.20
N ASN A 238 1.72 5.14 6.35
CA ASN A 238 1.44 6.22 5.40
C ASN A 238 2.08 7.55 5.80
N THR A 239 2.69 7.66 6.97
CA THR A 239 3.08 8.95 7.56
C THR A 239 4.58 9.09 7.70
N ILE A 240 5.30 7.97 7.81
CA ILE A 240 6.74 7.96 8.05
C ILE A 240 7.54 8.14 6.76
N ASN A 241 8.57 9.00 6.82
CA ASN A 241 9.63 9.06 5.82
C ASN A 241 10.82 8.19 6.29
N PHE A 242 11.18 7.18 5.50
CA PHE A 242 12.12 6.13 5.88
C PHE A 242 13.60 6.48 5.72
N ASN A 243 13.94 7.65 5.18
CA ASN A 243 15.33 7.99 4.85
C ASN A 243 16.30 7.98 6.06
N ASN A 244 15.80 7.98 7.29
CA ASN A 244 16.61 7.98 8.52
C ASN A 244 16.77 6.59 9.18
N PHE A 245 16.19 5.53 8.62
CA PHE A 245 16.07 4.22 9.29
C PHE A 245 17.28 3.28 9.19
N GLN A 246 18.26 3.57 8.33
CA GLN A 246 19.15 2.50 7.85
C GLN A 246 20.42 2.25 8.68
N LYS A 247 20.70 3.03 9.73
CA LYS A 247 21.89 2.79 10.56
C LYS A 247 21.58 1.73 11.62
N ASP A 248 22.37 0.67 11.66
CA ASP A 248 22.36 -0.38 12.70
C ASP A 248 21.10 -1.27 12.73
N ILE A 249 20.49 -1.55 11.57
CA ILE A 249 19.38 -2.51 11.45
C ILE A 249 19.80 -3.72 10.62
N ILE A 250 19.62 -4.92 11.16
CA ILE A 250 19.80 -6.19 10.46
C ILE A 250 18.43 -6.70 10.04
N SER A 251 18.19 -6.74 8.73
CA SER A 251 16.98 -7.31 8.13
C SER A 251 17.31 -8.56 7.33
N MET A 252 16.65 -9.69 7.63
CA MET A 252 16.90 -10.96 6.96
C MET A 252 15.61 -11.71 6.65
N ASN A 253 15.39 -11.99 5.36
CA ASN A 253 14.31 -12.85 4.87
C ASN A 253 12.89 -12.40 5.28
N ASN A 254 12.65 -11.11 5.47
CA ASN A 254 11.28 -10.60 5.62
C ASN A 254 10.58 -10.66 4.26
N ILE A 255 9.26 -10.90 4.27
CA ILE A 255 8.48 -11.07 3.04
C ILE A 255 7.18 -10.26 3.09
N ALA A 256 6.79 -9.72 1.94
CA ALA A 256 5.47 -9.16 1.75
C ALA A 256 4.85 -9.72 0.45
N GLU A 257 3.58 -10.09 0.49
CA GLU A 257 2.89 -10.66 -0.68
C GLU A 257 2.70 -9.62 -1.80
N SER A 258 2.29 -8.40 -1.45
CA SER A 258 1.95 -7.33 -2.37
C SER A 258 3.16 -6.48 -2.74
N HIS A 259 3.81 -5.87 -1.75
CA HIS A 259 5.00 -5.02 -1.95
C HIS A 259 5.66 -4.72 -0.61
N GLY A 260 6.95 -4.35 -0.67
CA GLY A 260 7.70 -3.89 0.49
C GLY A 260 7.97 -4.98 1.53
N ASN A 261 8.94 -5.84 1.24
CA ASN A 261 9.38 -6.89 2.17
C ASN A 261 9.80 -6.31 3.54
N GLU A 262 10.44 -5.15 3.54
CA GLU A 262 10.85 -4.48 4.77
C GLU A 262 9.78 -3.45 5.17
N TYR A 263 9.52 -2.48 4.30
CA TYR A 263 8.56 -1.41 4.57
C TYR A 263 7.64 -1.15 3.39
N ALA A 264 6.41 -0.74 3.65
CA ALA A 264 5.42 -0.42 2.63
C ALA A 264 4.46 0.68 3.10
N SER A 265 3.69 1.22 2.16
CA SER A 265 2.65 2.21 2.42
C SER A 265 1.45 1.97 1.51
N SER A 266 0.36 2.72 1.69
CA SER A 266 -0.75 2.65 0.75
C SER A 266 -0.32 3.13 -0.63
N PRO A 267 -1.03 2.70 -1.70
CA PRO A 267 -0.85 3.27 -3.03
C PRO A 267 -0.90 4.79 -2.98
N TYR A 268 0.10 5.42 -3.58
CA TYR A 268 0.36 6.84 -3.43
C TYR A 268 0.49 7.55 -4.77
N MET A 269 1.07 6.89 -5.77
CA MET A 269 1.40 7.53 -7.04
C MET A 269 1.16 6.60 -8.22
N VAL A 270 0.63 7.16 -9.31
CA VAL A 270 0.57 6.50 -10.61
C VAL A 270 1.56 7.17 -11.54
N ASN A 271 2.42 6.35 -12.16
CA ASN A 271 3.40 6.80 -13.15
C ASN A 271 3.06 6.23 -14.51
N LEU A 272 3.06 7.09 -15.53
CA LEU A 272 3.08 6.66 -16.91
C LEU A 272 4.46 6.07 -17.23
N ASN A 273 4.51 4.82 -17.70
CA ASN A 273 5.73 4.12 -18.06
C ASN A 273 6.07 4.37 -19.53
N THR A 274 6.62 5.56 -19.84
CA THR A 274 7.09 5.91 -21.18
C THR A 274 8.59 6.13 -21.20
N THR A 275 9.25 5.69 -22.28
CA THR A 275 10.70 5.76 -22.42
C THR A 275 11.20 7.13 -22.85
N ASN A 276 10.38 7.96 -23.51
CA ASN A 276 10.78 9.27 -24.04
C ASN A 276 9.61 10.26 -24.00
N SER A 277 9.83 11.42 -23.35
CA SER A 277 9.01 12.65 -23.28
C SER A 277 7.53 12.54 -22.87
N ASN A 278 7.04 13.55 -22.14
CA ASN A 278 5.60 13.76 -21.89
C ASN A 278 4.82 14.20 -23.16
N GLU A 279 5.51 14.23 -24.30
CA GLU A 279 4.97 14.56 -25.60
C GLU A 279 5.03 13.31 -26.50
N ILE A 280 3.88 12.94 -27.05
CA ILE A 280 3.71 11.77 -27.90
C ILE A 280 3.09 12.22 -29.22
N SER A 281 3.68 11.81 -30.33
CA SER A 281 3.12 12.09 -31.66
C SER A 281 2.42 10.84 -32.19
N VAL A 282 1.16 11.00 -32.58
CA VAL A 282 0.31 9.92 -33.14
C VAL A 282 -0.43 10.43 -34.37
N LYS A 283 -0.96 9.51 -35.18
CA LYS A 283 -1.95 9.87 -36.20
C LYS A 283 -3.34 9.56 -35.69
N SER A 284 -4.32 10.26 -36.26
CA SER A 284 -5.72 10.02 -35.92
C SER A 284 -6.11 8.56 -36.22
N GLY A 285 -6.72 7.89 -35.24
CA GLY A 285 -7.19 6.49 -35.32
C GLY A 285 -6.14 5.39 -35.11
N ASP A 286 -4.85 5.76 -35.02
CA ASP A 286 -3.77 4.82 -34.72
C ASP A 286 -3.86 4.29 -33.29
N LYS A 287 -3.45 3.03 -33.10
CA LYS A 287 -3.30 2.44 -31.77
C LYS A 287 -2.01 2.94 -31.13
N TYR A 288 -2.12 3.47 -29.92
CA TYR A 288 -0.96 3.88 -29.13
C TYR A 288 -1.05 3.30 -27.71
N PRO A 289 -0.46 2.13 -27.44
CA PRO A 289 -0.58 1.49 -26.13
C PRO A 289 0.09 2.32 -25.04
N LEU A 290 -0.63 2.55 -23.94
CA LEU A 290 -0.11 3.22 -22.75
C LEU A 290 -0.07 2.25 -21.56
N THR A 291 0.96 2.36 -20.73
CA THR A 291 1.12 1.54 -19.52
C THR A 291 1.34 2.44 -18.32
N PHE A 292 0.54 2.25 -17.28
CA PHE A 292 0.68 2.96 -16.01
C PHE A 292 1.07 1.98 -14.90
N VAL A 293 1.90 2.45 -13.98
CA VAL A 293 2.39 1.69 -12.83
C VAL A 293 1.95 2.37 -11.54
N LEU A 294 1.30 1.60 -10.67
CA LEU A 294 0.88 2.03 -9.34
C LEU A 294 2.02 1.81 -8.34
N LYS A 295 2.39 2.88 -7.65
CA LYS A 295 3.46 2.91 -6.67
C LYS A 295 3.01 3.40 -5.31
N ASP A 296 3.68 2.91 -4.29
CA ASP A 296 3.54 3.39 -2.92
C ASP A 296 4.42 4.64 -2.65
N LYS A 297 4.41 5.18 -1.42
CA LYS A 297 5.23 6.35 -1.02
C LYS A 297 6.73 6.08 -1.07
N PHE A 298 7.14 4.82 -1.07
CA PHE A 298 8.53 4.39 -1.13
C PHE A 298 8.95 3.99 -2.55
N ASN A 299 8.16 4.36 -3.57
CA ASN A 299 8.42 4.11 -4.99
C ASN A 299 8.44 2.61 -5.37
N GLN A 300 7.78 1.77 -4.57
CA GLN A 300 7.64 0.32 -4.79
C GLN A 300 6.37 0.05 -5.61
N THR A 301 6.44 -0.92 -6.53
CA THR A 301 5.27 -1.29 -7.35
C THR A 301 4.31 -2.14 -6.53
N VAL A 302 3.04 -1.74 -6.50
CA VAL A 302 1.99 -2.41 -5.71
C VAL A 302 1.43 -3.60 -6.49
N THR A 303 1.83 -4.84 -6.19
CA THR A 303 1.44 -6.00 -7.02
C THR A 303 0.10 -6.66 -6.65
N ASP A 304 -0.62 -6.11 -5.66
CA ASP A 304 -2.00 -6.41 -5.23
C ASP A 304 -2.59 -7.78 -5.61
N VAL A 305 -1.89 -8.88 -5.31
CA VAL A 305 -2.25 -10.23 -5.80
C VAL A 305 -3.59 -10.70 -5.25
N SER A 306 -3.86 -10.42 -3.97
CA SER A 306 -5.11 -10.74 -3.29
C SER A 306 -6.23 -9.72 -3.55
N ARG A 307 -6.00 -8.75 -4.44
CA ARG A 307 -6.94 -7.68 -4.80
C ARG A 307 -7.44 -6.88 -3.59
N TYR A 308 -6.58 -6.62 -2.62
CA TYR A 308 -6.94 -5.80 -1.46
C TYR A 308 -7.27 -4.36 -1.88
N TYR A 309 -6.52 -3.81 -2.81
CA TYR A 309 -6.74 -2.47 -3.36
C TYR A 309 -7.68 -2.46 -4.56
N SER A 310 -8.54 -3.50 -4.71
CA SER A 310 -9.52 -3.66 -5.79
C SER A 310 -10.24 -2.35 -6.15
N ASN A 311 -10.51 -2.19 -7.45
CA ASN A 311 -11.34 -1.14 -8.05
C ASN A 311 -10.67 0.22 -8.30
N MET A 312 -9.34 0.26 -8.44
CA MET A 312 -8.69 1.44 -9.02
C MET A 312 -8.87 1.46 -10.53
N ILE A 313 -9.75 2.34 -11.00
CA ILE A 313 -10.01 2.56 -12.44
C ILE A 313 -9.37 3.88 -12.85
N LEU A 314 -8.41 3.81 -13.77
CA LEU A 314 -7.80 4.96 -14.41
C LEU A 314 -8.59 5.36 -15.65
N THR A 315 -8.87 6.64 -15.80
CA THR A 315 -9.50 7.22 -16.99
C THR A 315 -8.67 8.38 -17.52
N ILE A 316 -8.41 8.37 -18.83
CA ILE A 316 -7.79 9.49 -19.56
C ILE A 316 -8.89 10.32 -20.22
N TYR A 317 -8.84 11.64 -20.07
CA TYR A 317 -9.79 12.57 -20.67
C TYR A 317 -9.09 13.88 -21.06
N ASP A 318 -9.70 14.62 -21.97
CA ASP A 318 -9.19 15.92 -22.43
C ASP A 318 -9.23 16.96 -21.31
N ASP A 319 -8.15 17.71 -21.12
CA ASP A 319 -8.10 18.82 -20.16
C ASP A 319 -9.02 19.98 -20.59
N ASN A 320 -9.26 20.14 -21.89
CA ASN A 320 -10.05 21.23 -22.45
C ASN A 320 -11.46 20.78 -22.83
N ASP A 321 -12.45 21.10 -21.99
CA ASP A 321 -13.87 20.84 -22.27
C ASP A 321 -14.38 21.42 -23.62
N LYS A 322 -13.65 22.39 -24.19
CA LYS A 322 -13.98 23.00 -25.50
C LYS A 322 -13.75 22.08 -26.70
N ASN A 323 -12.92 21.05 -26.55
CA ASN A 323 -12.53 20.15 -27.65
C ASN A 323 -13.33 18.85 -27.69
N ILE A 324 -14.24 18.62 -26.73
CA ILE A 324 -15.02 17.36 -26.60
C ILE A 324 -15.73 16.99 -27.90
N GLU A 325 -16.19 17.97 -28.67
CA GLU A 325 -16.84 17.69 -29.95
C GLU A 325 -15.84 17.28 -31.04
N ASN A 326 -14.63 17.82 -31.05
CA ASN A 326 -13.66 17.69 -32.14
C ASN A 326 -12.80 16.44 -32.06
N ILE A 327 -12.90 15.70 -30.96
CA ILE A 327 -12.11 14.49 -30.71
C ILE A 327 -13.00 13.33 -30.28
N LYS A 328 -12.52 12.12 -30.53
CA LYS A 328 -13.09 10.90 -29.95
C LYS A 328 -11.96 10.05 -29.40
N ILE A 329 -12.07 9.69 -28.12
CA ILE A 329 -11.09 8.83 -27.45
C ILE A 329 -11.73 7.47 -27.23
N THR A 330 -11.01 6.40 -27.52
CA THR A 330 -11.44 5.02 -27.23
C THR A 330 -10.32 4.25 -26.55
N GLY A 331 -10.69 3.28 -25.70
CA GLY A 331 -9.69 2.49 -24.97
C GLY A 331 -8.91 3.32 -23.95
N ASN A 332 -9.53 4.34 -23.36
CA ASN A 332 -8.97 5.30 -22.41
C ASN A 332 -9.23 4.97 -20.93
N ILE A 333 -9.79 3.79 -20.66
CA ILE A 333 -10.11 3.30 -19.32
C ILE A 333 -9.38 1.98 -19.10
N CYS A 334 -8.69 1.84 -17.97
CA CYS A 334 -8.14 0.57 -17.51
C CYS A 334 -8.28 0.42 -16.00
N SER A 335 -8.26 -0.82 -15.53
CA SER A 335 -8.13 -1.16 -14.12
C SER A 335 -6.71 -1.61 -13.80
N PHE A 336 -6.19 -1.26 -12.63
CA PHE A 336 -4.91 -1.79 -12.18
C PHE A 336 -5.02 -3.28 -11.85
N SER A 337 -4.18 -4.10 -12.48
CA SER A 337 -3.97 -5.51 -12.17
C SER A 337 -2.49 -5.72 -11.87
N LYS A 338 -2.19 -6.23 -10.68
CA LYS A 338 -0.82 -6.36 -10.18
C LYS A 338 0.00 -5.07 -10.27
N GLY A 339 -0.64 -3.94 -10.01
CA GLY A 339 -0.01 -2.63 -10.07
C GLY A 339 0.18 -2.06 -11.47
N ILE A 340 -0.32 -2.73 -12.51
CA ILE A 340 -0.16 -2.30 -13.90
C ILE A 340 -1.54 -2.05 -14.51
N CYS A 341 -1.68 -0.91 -15.19
CA CYS A 341 -2.85 -0.54 -15.97
C CYS A 341 -2.43 -0.40 -17.44
N GLU A 342 -2.91 -1.27 -18.32
CA GLU A 342 -2.52 -1.29 -19.73
C GLU A 342 -3.70 -0.87 -20.62
N LEU A 343 -3.53 0.22 -21.37
CA LEU A 343 -4.47 0.67 -22.39
C LEU A 343 -4.00 0.20 -23.77
N LYS A 344 -4.14 -1.10 -24.05
CA LYS A 344 -3.62 -1.73 -25.29
C LYS A 344 -4.27 -1.21 -26.57
N ASP A 345 -5.53 -0.79 -26.47
CA ASP A 345 -6.34 -0.31 -27.59
C ASP A 345 -6.64 1.19 -27.49
N PHE A 346 -5.79 1.95 -26.78
CA PHE A 346 -5.93 3.40 -26.73
C PHE A 346 -5.79 4.00 -28.12
N LYS A 347 -6.81 4.75 -28.53
CA LYS A 347 -6.86 5.47 -29.81
C LYS A 347 -7.48 6.83 -29.59
N ILE A 348 -7.03 7.79 -30.39
CA ILE A 348 -7.60 9.12 -30.45
C ILE A 348 -7.93 9.41 -31.90
N TYR A 349 -9.13 9.90 -32.13
CA TYR A 349 -9.57 10.41 -33.42
C TYR A 349 -9.78 11.92 -33.31
N SER A 350 -9.45 12.68 -34.34
CA SER A 350 -9.71 14.11 -34.43
C SER A 350 -10.32 14.49 -35.80
N GLU A 351 -10.92 15.67 -35.87
CA GLU A 351 -11.39 16.25 -37.14
C GLU A 351 -10.24 16.84 -37.98
N THR A 352 -9.23 17.40 -37.31
CA THR A 352 -8.05 18.02 -37.91
C THR A 352 -6.79 17.68 -37.11
N ALA A 353 -5.60 17.84 -37.69
CA ALA A 353 -4.37 17.81 -36.92
C ALA A 353 -4.38 18.87 -35.81
N MET A 354 -4.03 18.45 -34.60
CA MET A 354 -4.09 19.30 -33.41
C MET A 354 -3.21 18.76 -32.29
N THR A 355 -3.01 19.57 -31.26
CA THR A 355 -2.33 19.18 -30.03
C THR A 355 -3.34 19.17 -28.89
N ILE A 356 -3.34 18.09 -28.10
CA ILE A 356 -4.24 17.90 -26.96
C ILE A 356 -3.40 17.63 -25.72
N ASP A 357 -3.77 18.27 -24.61
CA ASP A 357 -3.26 17.93 -23.29
C ASP A 357 -4.27 17.03 -22.58
N PHE A 358 -3.87 15.82 -22.23
CA PHE A 358 -4.68 14.90 -21.46
C PHE A 358 -4.45 15.02 -19.96
N LYS A 359 -5.55 14.87 -19.22
CA LYS A 359 -5.57 14.66 -17.78
C LYS A 359 -5.90 13.22 -17.44
N PHE A 360 -5.45 12.83 -16.25
CA PHE A 360 -5.71 11.52 -15.67
C PHE A 360 -6.61 11.66 -14.45
N SER A 361 -7.58 10.76 -14.34
CA SER A 361 -8.36 10.56 -13.12
C SER A 361 -8.29 9.11 -12.68
N ILE A 362 -8.39 8.91 -11.37
CA ILE A 362 -8.48 7.59 -10.76
C ILE A 362 -9.67 7.57 -9.82
N GLN A 363 -10.55 6.59 -10.01
CA GLN A 363 -11.66 6.37 -9.08
C GLN A 363 -11.12 5.57 -7.89
N ASN A 364 -10.92 6.24 -6.74
CA ASN A 364 -10.49 5.62 -5.49
C ASN A 364 -10.83 6.51 -4.28
N GLU A 365 -10.92 5.92 -3.09
CA GLU A 365 -11.04 6.60 -1.80
C GLU A 365 -9.74 7.31 -1.39
N ASN A 366 -8.59 6.82 -1.85
CA ASN A 366 -7.28 7.38 -1.53
C ASN A 366 -6.87 8.51 -2.48
N LYS A 367 -6.24 9.56 -1.91
CA LYS A 367 -5.58 10.62 -2.68
C LYS A 367 -4.31 10.08 -3.34
N ILE A 368 -4.43 9.57 -4.56
CA ILE A 368 -3.32 9.11 -5.38
C ILE A 368 -2.86 10.26 -6.28
N LEU A 369 -1.56 10.49 -6.31
CA LEU A 369 -0.91 11.48 -7.16
C LEU A 369 -0.58 10.89 -8.53
N PHE A 370 -0.48 11.76 -9.53
CA PHE A 370 0.08 11.38 -10.83
C PHE A 370 1.49 11.97 -10.92
N GLY A 371 2.50 11.12 -11.10
CA GLY A 371 3.89 11.59 -11.22
C GLY A 371 4.09 12.49 -12.44
N ASN A 372 3.37 12.17 -13.53
CA ASN A 372 3.16 13.05 -14.67
C ASN A 372 1.66 13.34 -14.75
N ASN A 373 1.24 14.55 -14.42
CA ASN A 373 -0.18 14.93 -14.40
C ASN A 373 -0.73 15.34 -15.78
N LYS A 374 0.15 15.42 -16.79
CA LYS A 374 -0.20 15.82 -18.14
C LYS A 374 0.51 14.92 -19.15
N LEU A 375 -0.25 14.52 -20.15
CA LEU A 375 0.25 13.86 -21.35
C LEU A 375 -0.13 14.71 -22.54
N LYS A 376 0.87 15.29 -23.21
CA LYS A 376 0.67 16.07 -24.42
C LYS A 376 0.71 15.12 -25.62
N MET A 377 -0.33 15.12 -26.43
CA MET A 377 -0.38 14.34 -27.65
C MET A 377 -0.55 15.25 -28.86
N ILE A 378 0.34 15.06 -29.84
CA ILE A 378 0.29 15.74 -31.13
C ILE A 378 -0.33 14.77 -32.12
N ILE A 379 -1.54 15.10 -32.58
CA ILE A 379 -2.24 14.35 -33.62
C ILE A 379 -1.85 14.94 -34.96
N ASN A 380 -1.07 14.19 -35.73
CA ASN A 380 -0.64 14.58 -37.07
C ASN A 380 -1.66 14.19 -38.12
N GLU A 381 -1.63 14.91 -39.24
CA GLU A 381 -2.29 14.50 -40.49
C GLU A 381 -1.73 13.14 -40.99
N CYS A 382 -2.47 12.52 -41.90
CA CYS A 382 -1.99 11.32 -42.59
C CYS A 382 -0.77 11.64 -43.46
N ASN A 383 0.17 10.69 -43.53
CA ASN A 383 1.30 10.84 -44.45
C ASN A 383 0.82 10.82 -45.90
N GLU A 384 1.62 11.36 -46.82
CA GLU A 384 1.33 11.32 -48.25
C GLU A 384 1.07 9.89 -48.77
N GLU A 385 1.74 8.88 -48.22
CA GLU A 385 1.56 7.46 -48.59
C GLU A 385 0.27 6.83 -48.04
N GLN A 386 -0.43 7.50 -47.11
CA GLN A 386 -1.62 6.97 -46.45
C GLN A 386 -2.90 7.59 -47.00
N ILE A 387 -3.99 6.84 -46.90
CA ILE A 387 -5.33 7.27 -47.26
C ILE A 387 -6.00 7.86 -46.02
N LYS A 388 -6.47 9.10 -46.14
CA LYS A 388 -7.32 9.75 -45.14
C LYS A 388 -8.74 9.20 -45.28
N MET A 389 -9.16 8.45 -44.26
CA MET A 389 -10.48 7.85 -44.15
C MET A 389 -11.29 8.61 -43.10
N TYR A 390 -12.62 8.54 -43.15
CA TYR A 390 -13.49 9.21 -42.19
C TYR A 390 -14.46 8.24 -41.51
N TYR A 391 -14.57 8.36 -40.19
CA TYR A 391 -15.59 7.72 -39.37
C TYR A 391 -16.45 8.81 -38.72
N ASN A 392 -17.65 9.01 -39.27
CA ASN A 392 -18.46 10.21 -39.03
C ASN A 392 -17.69 11.48 -39.43
N LYS A 393 -17.35 12.35 -38.48
CA LYS A 393 -16.60 13.59 -38.70
C LYS A 393 -15.10 13.48 -38.41
N TYR A 394 -14.65 12.39 -37.82
CA TYR A 394 -13.25 12.21 -37.44
C TYR A 394 -12.50 11.48 -38.54
N TYR A 395 -11.29 11.93 -38.88
CA TYR A 395 -10.45 11.22 -39.83
C TYR A 395 -9.64 10.12 -39.15
N TYR A 396 -9.14 9.17 -39.93
CA TYR A 396 -8.12 8.23 -39.53
C TYR A 396 -7.27 7.84 -40.74
N CYS A 397 -6.06 7.33 -40.49
CA CYS A 397 -5.13 7.01 -41.55
C CYS A 397 -5.07 5.50 -41.79
N GLU A 398 -5.24 5.07 -43.03
CA GLU A 398 -4.99 3.68 -43.43
C GLU A 398 -3.88 3.61 -44.48
N TYR A 399 -3.10 2.53 -44.44
CA TYR A 399 -2.24 2.19 -45.58
C TYR A 399 -3.09 1.62 -46.72
N PRO A 400 -2.72 1.90 -47.98
CA PRO A 400 -3.45 1.39 -49.13
C PRO A 400 -3.45 -0.15 -49.14
N LYS A 401 -4.61 -0.73 -49.40
CA LYS A 401 -4.82 -2.18 -49.54
C LYS A 401 -4.65 -2.55 -51.01
N CYS A 402 -3.68 -3.41 -51.30
CA CYS A 402 -3.52 -4.04 -52.61
C CYS A 402 -3.66 -5.56 -52.49
N ASP A 403 -4.00 -6.21 -53.61
CA ASP A 403 -3.97 -7.66 -53.71
C ASP A 403 -2.50 -8.12 -53.74
N LEU A 404 -2.12 -8.99 -52.81
CA LEU A 404 -0.76 -9.50 -52.68
C LEU A 404 -0.34 -10.37 -53.86
N THR A 405 -1.29 -10.94 -54.60
CA THR A 405 -0.99 -11.76 -55.79
C THR A 405 -0.58 -10.91 -56.98
N THR A 406 -1.17 -9.72 -57.12
CA THR A 406 -0.84 -8.76 -58.18
C THR A 406 0.17 -7.71 -57.73
N CYS A 407 0.34 -7.54 -56.42
CA CYS A 407 1.23 -6.56 -55.80
C CYS A 407 2.08 -7.18 -54.67
N PRO A 408 3.09 -8.00 -55.01
CA PRO A 408 3.93 -8.65 -54.01
C PRO A 408 4.84 -7.63 -53.30
N ASN A 409 4.80 -7.61 -51.97
CA ASN A 409 5.55 -6.65 -51.12
C ASN A 409 7.06 -6.63 -51.36
N GLU A 410 7.65 -7.72 -51.87
CA GLU A 410 9.08 -7.79 -52.17
C GLU A 410 9.46 -6.90 -53.35
N ASN A 411 8.63 -6.89 -54.40
CA ASN A 411 8.97 -6.34 -55.73
C ASN A 411 8.12 -5.13 -56.12
N ALA A 412 7.07 -4.82 -55.37
CA ALA A 412 6.16 -3.73 -55.64
C ALA A 412 5.82 -2.93 -54.38
N ASN A 413 5.43 -1.67 -54.57
CA ASN A 413 4.85 -0.80 -53.58
C ASN A 413 3.36 -0.64 -53.87
N CYS A 414 2.53 -0.75 -52.84
CA CYS A 414 1.12 -0.39 -52.92
C CYS A 414 1.00 1.11 -52.65
N GLU A 415 0.59 1.88 -53.65
CA GLU A 415 0.37 3.32 -53.55
C GLU A 415 -1.13 3.61 -53.49
N LYS A 416 -1.48 4.69 -52.79
CA LYS A 416 -2.88 5.11 -52.66
C LYS A 416 -3.43 5.63 -54.00
N GLY A 417 -4.71 5.40 -54.23
CA GLY A 417 -5.42 6.06 -55.33
C GLY A 417 -5.75 7.53 -55.04
N ASP A 418 -6.35 8.19 -56.03
CA ASP A 418 -6.72 9.62 -55.96
C ASP A 418 -7.95 9.90 -55.06
N LEU A 419 -8.72 8.86 -54.72
CA LEU A 419 -9.98 9.01 -53.99
C LEU A 419 -9.76 8.93 -52.47
N GLU A 420 -10.11 10.01 -51.76
CA GLU A 420 -10.20 10.00 -50.30
C GLU A 420 -11.36 9.11 -49.82
N ASN A 421 -11.24 8.61 -48.58
CA ASN A 421 -12.26 7.80 -47.92
C ASN A 421 -12.62 6.46 -48.62
N ILE A 422 -11.79 6.00 -49.57
CA ILE A 422 -11.95 4.72 -50.26
C ILE A 422 -10.63 3.97 -50.23
N ASN A 423 -10.56 2.89 -49.46
CA ASN A 423 -9.39 2.02 -49.41
C ASN A 423 -9.73 0.59 -49.84
N THR A 424 -9.81 0.38 -51.16
CA THR A 424 -10.12 -0.92 -51.76
C THR A 424 -9.00 -1.35 -52.70
N ILE A 425 -8.89 -2.67 -52.93
CA ILE A 425 -7.90 -3.25 -53.86
C ILE A 425 -7.98 -2.62 -55.25
N LYS A 426 -9.18 -2.28 -55.73
CA LYS A 426 -9.41 -1.72 -57.07
C LYS A 426 -9.06 -0.24 -57.19
N SER A 427 -9.11 0.49 -56.07
CA SER A 427 -8.89 1.94 -56.05
C SER A 427 -7.42 2.30 -55.86
N ASN A 428 -6.60 1.38 -55.38
CA ASN A 428 -5.18 1.61 -55.13
C ASN A 428 -4.31 1.10 -56.29
N HIS A 429 -3.11 1.63 -56.39
CA HIS A 429 -2.18 1.33 -57.47
C HIS A 429 -1.04 0.44 -57.00
N CYS A 430 -0.65 -0.51 -57.84
CA CYS A 430 0.56 -1.29 -57.61
C CYS A 430 1.66 -0.81 -58.53
N ILE A 431 2.76 -0.33 -57.95
CA ILE A 431 3.90 0.21 -58.68
C ILE A 431 5.13 -0.66 -58.41
N CYS A 432 5.75 -1.17 -59.47
CA CYS A 432 6.93 -2.00 -59.34
C CYS A 432 8.10 -1.18 -58.76
N LYS A 433 8.82 -1.76 -57.80
CA LYS A 433 10.07 -1.18 -57.30
C LYS A 433 11.10 -1.14 -58.42
N GLY A 434 12.04 -0.21 -58.33
CA GLY A 434 13.12 -0.07 -59.32
C GLY A 434 13.83 -1.40 -59.57
N GLY A 435 13.99 -1.76 -60.86
CA GLY A 435 14.57 -3.04 -61.28
C GLY A 435 13.56 -4.17 -61.50
N TRP A 436 12.26 -3.93 -61.27
CA TRP A 436 11.18 -4.87 -61.53
C TRP A 436 10.16 -4.29 -62.52
N GLY A 437 9.56 -5.15 -63.34
CA GLY A 437 8.58 -4.83 -64.38
C GLY A 437 7.73 -6.05 -64.75
N GLY A 438 7.04 -5.97 -65.89
CA GLY A 438 6.12 -7.01 -66.35
C GLY A 438 4.82 -7.08 -65.53
N ASN A 439 3.94 -8.02 -65.88
CA ASN A 439 2.70 -8.23 -65.13
C ASN A 439 3.02 -8.63 -63.69
N ASN A 440 2.38 -7.97 -62.72
CA ASN A 440 2.55 -8.18 -61.28
C ASN A 440 4.00 -7.98 -60.77
N CYS A 441 4.82 -7.19 -61.47
CA CYS A 441 6.20 -6.91 -61.07
C CYS A 441 7.07 -8.17 -60.93
N SER A 442 6.81 -9.17 -61.78
CA SER A 442 7.45 -10.48 -61.73
C SER A 442 8.75 -10.57 -62.54
N GLU A 443 9.02 -9.61 -63.42
CA GLU A 443 10.16 -9.62 -64.31
C GLU A 443 11.25 -8.68 -63.80
N LYS A 444 12.50 -9.15 -63.69
CA LYS A 444 13.63 -8.26 -63.42
C LYS A 444 14.01 -7.51 -64.69
N ILE A 445 14.08 -6.18 -64.59
CA ILE A 445 14.56 -5.32 -65.67
C ILE A 445 16.09 -5.31 -65.62
N TYR A 446 16.72 -5.98 -66.57
CA TYR A 446 18.17 -5.94 -66.74
C TYR A 446 18.58 -4.73 -67.57
N ALA A 447 19.71 -4.10 -67.25
CA ALA A 447 20.22 -2.96 -68.00
C ALA A 447 20.45 -3.35 -69.46
N ASN A 448 19.91 -2.55 -70.39
CA ASN A 448 20.10 -2.82 -71.82
C ASN A 448 21.53 -2.45 -72.23
N ILE A 449 22.38 -3.47 -72.39
CA ILE A 449 23.82 -3.32 -72.70
C ILE A 449 24.02 -2.98 -74.19
N SER A 450 22.97 -2.87 -75.00
CA SER A 450 23.07 -2.61 -76.45
C SER A 450 23.67 -1.25 -76.83
N ASN A 451 23.84 -0.32 -75.88
CA ASN A 451 24.51 0.97 -76.09
C ASN A 451 25.98 0.99 -75.61
N TYR A 452 26.52 -0.15 -75.16
CA TYR A 452 27.91 -0.30 -74.71
C TYR A 452 28.75 -1.26 -75.58
N ILE A 453 28.27 -1.57 -76.80
CA ILE A 453 29.00 -2.37 -77.80
C ILE A 453 29.50 -1.47 -78.92
#